data_AF-A0A6B1EQV2-F1
#
_entry.id   AF-A0A6B1EQV2-F1
#
_cell.length_a   1.000
_cell.length_b   1.000
_cell.length_c   1.000
_cell.angle_alpha   90.00
_cell.angle_beta   90.00
_cell.angle_gamma   90.00
#
_symmetry.space_group_name_H-M   'P 1'
#
loop_
_entity.id
_entity.type
_entity.pdbx_description
1 polymer ?
#
loop_
_entity_poly.entity_id
_entity_poly.type
_entity_poly.pdbx_seq_one_letter_code
_entity_poly.pdbx_strand_id
1 'polypeptide(L)'
;MKQIVTHINPDLDAIVSAWLAQDFLFQDHASEVLFVSRKVPEKLMLQADCLVDVGNTYCPENYRFDHKPPAFRDRNCTCATRLIWQYLLDIGVAVAHLEPLVEITYQGDTHRNSEALKQSRIDGPHAKLTKLKTEYTNTTEVYHRMVLWLRSYTTNL
;
A
#
# COMPACT_ATOMS: atom_id res chain seq x y z
N MET A 1 8.38 -7.62 -16.84
CA MET A 1 8.28 -6.62 -15.76
C MET A 1 6.92 -6.82 -15.11
N LYS A 2 6.86 -6.92 -13.78
CA LYS A 2 5.63 -7.11 -13.02
C LYS A 2 4.88 -5.78 -12.87
N GLN A 3 3.59 -5.77 -13.15
CA GLN A 3 2.74 -4.58 -13.05
C GLN A 3 1.93 -4.60 -11.75
N ILE A 4 2.27 -3.69 -10.84
CA ILE A 4 1.53 -3.45 -9.60
C ILE A 4 0.64 -2.24 -9.83
N VAL A 5 -0.67 -2.38 -9.69
CA VAL A 5 -1.62 -1.29 -9.95
C VAL A 5 -2.23 -0.83 -8.64
N THR A 6 -2.24 0.49 -8.44
CA THR A 6 -2.93 1.16 -7.33
C THR A 6 -3.58 2.46 -7.80
N HIS A 7 -4.28 3.17 -6.91
CA HIS A 7 -5.03 4.35 -7.30
C HIS A 7 -4.19 5.64 -7.34
N ILE A 8 -4.51 6.54 -8.26
CA ILE A 8 -3.97 7.90 -8.34
C ILE A 8 -4.37 8.72 -7.11
N ASN A 9 -3.58 9.74 -6.78
CA ASN A 9 -3.66 10.46 -5.50
C ASN A 9 -3.54 9.49 -4.29
N PRO A 10 -2.53 8.60 -4.28
CA PRO A 10 -2.42 7.49 -3.34
C PRO A 10 -2.36 8.03 -1.91
N ASP A 11 -3.13 7.43 -1.00
CA ASP A 11 -2.93 7.63 0.44
C ASP A 11 -1.81 6.70 0.94
N LEU A 12 -1.60 6.64 2.26
CA LEU A 12 -0.53 5.82 2.80
C LEU A 12 -0.79 4.32 2.56
N ASP A 13 -2.05 3.87 2.55
CA ASP A 13 -2.39 2.47 2.34
C ASP A 13 -2.03 2.02 0.92
N ALA A 14 -2.40 2.83 -0.09
CA ALA A 14 -1.99 2.61 -1.47
C ALA A 14 -0.47 2.59 -1.67
N ILE A 15 0.28 3.50 -1.02
CA ILE A 15 1.74 3.54 -1.13
C ILE A 15 2.39 2.32 -0.47
N VAL A 16 2.05 2.03 0.79
CA VAL A 16 2.72 0.98 1.56
C VAL A 16 2.38 -0.40 1.01
N SER A 17 1.12 -0.65 0.62
CA SER A 17 0.76 -1.91 -0.02
C SER A 17 1.46 -2.12 -1.37
N ALA A 18 1.61 -1.07 -2.19
CA ALA A 18 2.37 -1.16 -3.44
C ALA A 18 3.86 -1.37 -3.21
N TRP A 19 4.44 -0.73 -2.18
CA TRP A 19 5.83 -0.98 -1.77
C TRP A 19 6.03 -2.41 -1.27
N LEU A 20 5.12 -2.96 -0.47
CA LEU A 20 5.17 -4.36 -0.03
C LEU A 20 5.15 -5.33 -1.23
N ALA A 21 4.31 -5.05 -2.22
CA ALA A 21 4.28 -5.83 -3.45
C ALA A 21 5.60 -5.73 -4.23
N GLN A 22 6.17 -4.52 -4.34
CA GLN A 22 7.38 -4.27 -5.11
C GLN A 22 8.64 -4.89 -4.47
N ASP A 23 8.87 -4.62 -3.17
CA ASP A 23 10.14 -4.96 -2.50
C ASP A 23 10.14 -6.37 -1.90
N PHE A 24 8.97 -6.97 -1.66
CA PHE A 24 8.86 -8.26 -0.96
C PHE A 24 8.14 -9.33 -1.78
N LEU A 25 6.96 -9.04 -2.35
CA LEU A 25 6.24 -10.02 -3.16
C LEU A 25 6.95 -10.33 -4.48
N PHE A 26 7.45 -9.29 -5.15
CA PHE A 26 8.14 -9.39 -6.43
C PHE A 26 9.65 -9.08 -6.34
N GLN A 27 10.27 -9.35 -5.19
CA GLN A 27 11.68 -9.02 -4.92
C GLN A 27 12.66 -9.52 -6.01
N ASP A 28 12.37 -10.68 -6.61
CA ASP A 28 13.21 -11.32 -7.64
C ASP A 28 12.81 -10.93 -9.08
N HIS A 29 11.95 -9.93 -9.24
CA HIS A 29 11.42 -9.51 -10.52
C HIS A 29 11.48 -7.99 -10.67
N ALA A 30 11.90 -7.52 -11.84
CA ALA A 30 11.70 -6.12 -12.20
C ALA A 30 10.20 -5.80 -12.18
N SER A 31 9.80 -4.79 -11.41
CA SER A 31 8.42 -4.38 -11.23
C SER A 31 8.24 -2.88 -11.40
N GLU A 32 7.04 -2.47 -11.83
CA GLU A 32 6.63 -1.07 -11.92
C GLU A 32 5.29 -0.85 -11.19
N VAL A 33 5.08 0.35 -10.68
CA VAL A 33 3.81 0.76 -10.06
C VAL A 33 3.05 1.70 -10.99
N LEU A 34 1.85 1.29 -11.37
CA LEU A 34 0.94 2.02 -12.23
C LEU A 34 -0.17 2.66 -11.40
N PHE A 35 -0.35 3.97 -11.55
CA PHE A 35 -1.38 4.73 -10.85
C PHE A 35 -2.58 4.97 -11.77
N VAL A 36 -3.76 4.52 -11.34
CA VAL A 36 -4.99 4.60 -12.13
C VAL A 36 -6.14 5.24 -11.37
N SER A 37 -7.20 5.64 -12.06
CA SER A 37 -8.43 6.04 -11.35
C SER A 37 -8.98 4.86 -10.54
N ARG A 38 -9.70 5.13 -9.44
CA ARG A 38 -10.33 4.08 -8.60
C ARG A 38 -11.26 3.16 -9.40
N LYS A 39 -11.84 3.64 -10.51
CA LYS A 39 -12.56 2.82 -11.47
C LYS A 39 -11.56 2.18 -12.44
N VAL A 40 -11.07 1.00 -12.09
CA VAL A 40 -10.09 0.28 -12.90
C VAL A 40 -10.77 -0.28 -14.16
N PRO A 41 -10.22 -0.07 -15.36
CA PRO A 41 -10.71 -0.73 -16.57
C PRO A 41 -10.62 -2.26 -16.43
N GLU A 42 -11.65 -2.99 -16.85
CA GLU A 42 -11.71 -4.45 -16.74
C GLU A 42 -10.50 -5.15 -17.36
N LYS A 43 -10.07 -4.69 -18.54
CA LYS A 43 -8.85 -5.17 -19.20
C LYS A 43 -7.62 -5.08 -18.29
N LEU A 44 -7.48 -3.98 -17.55
CA LEU A 44 -6.36 -3.80 -16.61
C LEU A 44 -6.53 -4.68 -15.37
N MET A 45 -7.74 -4.86 -14.86
CA MET A 45 -7.99 -5.79 -13.74
C MET A 45 -7.56 -7.22 -14.06
N LEU A 46 -7.74 -7.66 -15.31
CA LEU A 46 -7.38 -9.00 -15.78
C LEU A 46 -5.88 -9.14 -16.12
N GLN A 47 -5.23 -8.07 -16.55
CA GLN A 47 -3.84 -8.11 -17.05
C GLN A 47 -2.79 -7.75 -15.98
N ALA A 48 -3.16 -6.99 -14.95
CA ALA A 48 -2.24 -6.62 -13.89
C ALA A 48 -1.71 -7.85 -13.15
N ASP A 49 -0.41 -7.88 -12.87
CA ASP A 49 0.18 -8.93 -12.03
C ASP A 49 -0.30 -8.80 -10.58
N CYS A 50 -0.54 -7.59 -10.08
CA CYS A 50 -1.02 -7.33 -8.73
C CYS A 50 -1.92 -6.07 -8.68
N LEU A 51 -3.00 -6.12 -7.90
CA LEU A 51 -3.84 -4.96 -7.58
C LEU A 51 -3.80 -4.71 -6.07
N VAL A 52 -3.50 -3.49 -5.64
CA VAL A 52 -3.47 -3.08 -4.22
C VAL A 52 -4.25 -1.78 -4.00
N ASP A 53 -5.12 -1.77 -2.99
CA ASP A 53 -6.06 -0.67 -2.66
C ASP A 53 -6.87 -0.17 -3.88
N VAL A 54 -7.20 -1.09 -4.79
CA VAL A 54 -7.96 -0.77 -6.00
C VAL A 54 -8.62 -2.01 -6.59
N GLY A 55 -9.73 -1.84 -7.31
CA GLY A 55 -10.41 -2.91 -8.05
C GLY A 55 -11.45 -3.68 -7.23
N ASN A 56 -11.67 -3.31 -5.98
CA ASN A 56 -12.74 -3.77 -5.10
C ASN A 56 -12.81 -5.31 -4.96
N THR A 57 -11.65 -5.97 -5.04
CA THR A 57 -11.51 -7.43 -5.05
C THR A 57 -10.44 -7.87 -4.05
N TYR A 58 -10.73 -8.94 -3.30
CA TYR A 58 -9.76 -9.66 -2.48
C TYR A 58 -9.65 -11.10 -2.96
N CYS A 59 -8.47 -11.47 -3.45
CA CYS A 59 -8.13 -12.81 -3.90
C CYS A 59 -6.60 -12.93 -3.82
N PRO A 60 -6.05 -13.36 -2.67
CA PRO A 60 -4.61 -13.37 -2.42
C PRO A 60 -3.85 -14.29 -3.39
N GLU A 61 -4.48 -15.38 -3.86
CA GLU A 61 -3.92 -16.32 -4.83
C GLU A 61 -3.66 -15.67 -6.19
N ASN A 62 -4.40 -14.61 -6.51
CA ASN A 62 -4.24 -13.80 -7.71
C ASN A 62 -3.68 -12.40 -7.38
N TYR A 63 -3.07 -12.20 -6.21
CA TYR A 63 -2.48 -10.93 -5.78
C TYR A 63 -3.43 -9.73 -5.90
N ARG A 64 -4.67 -9.91 -5.43
CA ARG A 64 -5.69 -8.86 -5.35
C ARG A 64 -5.93 -8.51 -3.88
N PHE A 65 -5.56 -7.30 -3.49
CA PHE A 65 -5.57 -6.82 -2.12
C PHE A 65 -6.30 -5.47 -2.02
N ASP A 66 -7.62 -5.47 -2.22
CA ASP A 66 -8.47 -4.34 -1.89
C ASP A 66 -9.44 -4.73 -0.77
N HIS A 67 -9.82 -3.76 0.03
CA HIS A 67 -10.69 -3.92 1.18
C HIS A 67 -12.00 -3.12 1.05
N LYS A 68 -12.19 -2.37 -0.04
CA LYS A 68 -13.47 -1.71 -0.31
C LYS A 68 -14.52 -2.72 -0.86
N PRO A 69 -15.82 -2.52 -0.58
CA PRO A 69 -16.88 -3.40 -1.11
C PRO A 69 -16.83 -3.55 -2.64
N PRO A 70 -17.08 -4.75 -3.20
CA PRO A 70 -17.61 -5.94 -2.52
C PRO A 70 -16.57 -6.84 -1.85
N ALA A 71 -15.26 -6.58 -1.96
CA ALA A 71 -14.22 -7.43 -1.35
C ALA A 71 -14.48 -7.71 0.14
N PHE A 72 -14.81 -6.66 0.88
CA PHE A 72 -15.25 -6.74 2.27
C PHE A 72 -16.53 -5.93 2.43
N ARG A 73 -17.47 -6.45 3.23
CA ARG A 73 -18.74 -5.76 3.51
C ARG A 73 -18.52 -4.45 4.28
N ASP A 74 -17.65 -4.48 5.28
CA ASP A 74 -17.22 -3.30 6.02
C ASP A 74 -15.82 -2.90 5.57
N ARG A 75 -15.70 -1.74 4.92
CA ARG A 75 -14.41 -1.21 4.47
C ARG A 75 -13.45 -0.87 5.61
N ASN A 76 -13.90 -0.78 6.87
CA ASN A 76 -13.06 -0.40 7.99
C ASN A 76 -12.52 -1.59 8.79
N CYS A 77 -12.86 -2.83 8.40
CA CYS A 77 -12.39 -4.02 9.13
C CYS A 77 -10.90 -4.32 8.90
N THR A 78 -10.33 -3.84 7.79
CA THR A 78 -8.93 -4.02 7.40
C THR A 78 -8.51 -2.90 6.42
N CYS A 79 -7.27 -2.94 5.93
CA CYS A 79 -6.75 -2.10 4.85
C CYS A 79 -5.89 -2.94 3.89
N ALA A 80 -5.58 -2.45 2.70
CA ALA A 80 -4.81 -3.19 1.69
C ALA A 80 -3.42 -3.60 2.20
N THR A 81 -2.76 -2.73 2.95
CA THR A 81 -1.44 -2.96 3.55
C THR A 81 -1.45 -4.16 4.49
N ARG A 82 -2.46 -4.28 5.37
CA ARG A 82 -2.61 -5.46 6.25
C ARG A 82 -2.85 -6.74 5.45
N LEU A 83 -3.66 -6.67 4.39
CA LEU A 83 -3.99 -7.84 3.58
C LEU A 83 -2.75 -8.43 2.90
N ILE A 84 -1.94 -7.59 2.25
CA ILE A 84 -0.70 -8.07 1.60
C ILE A 84 0.37 -8.44 2.61
N TRP A 85 0.50 -7.72 3.73
CA TRP A 85 1.44 -8.07 4.79
C TRP A 85 1.15 -9.44 5.40
N GLN A 86 -0.12 -9.74 5.71
CA GLN A 86 -0.52 -11.05 6.21
C GLN A 86 -0.21 -12.15 5.19
N TYR A 87 -0.55 -11.92 3.91
CA TYR A 87 -0.22 -12.87 2.85
C TYR A 87 1.29 -13.16 2.75
N LEU A 88 2.12 -12.12 2.84
CA LEU A 88 3.58 -12.25 2.82
C LEU A 88 4.10 -13.08 4.02
N LEU A 89 3.53 -12.88 5.21
CA LEU A 89 3.84 -13.73 6.37
C LEU A 89 3.43 -15.18 6.13
N ASP A 90 2.23 -15.41 5.59
CA ASP A 90 1.67 -16.75 5.38
C ASP A 90 2.51 -17.57 4.39
N ILE A 91 3.13 -16.92 3.39
CA ILE A 91 4.05 -17.56 2.44
C ILE A 91 5.51 -17.57 2.91
N GLY A 92 5.80 -17.11 4.13
CA GLY A 92 7.12 -17.20 4.75
C GLY A 92 8.10 -16.07 4.43
N VAL A 93 7.64 -14.94 3.89
CA VAL A 93 8.51 -13.76 3.69
C VAL A 93 8.77 -13.06 5.03
N ALA A 94 10.03 -12.68 5.27
CA ALA A 94 10.48 -12.05 6.51
C ALA A 94 10.04 -10.58 6.64
N VAL A 95 8.73 -10.33 6.80
CA VAL A 95 8.14 -8.98 6.94
C VAL A 95 7.54 -8.69 8.32
N ALA A 96 7.75 -9.57 9.30
CA ALA A 96 7.19 -9.39 10.65
C ALA A 96 7.61 -8.07 11.31
N HIS A 97 8.86 -7.64 11.09
CA HIS A 97 9.40 -6.36 11.58
C HIS A 97 8.64 -5.12 11.07
N LEU A 98 7.82 -5.25 10.01
CA LEU A 98 7.02 -4.15 9.46
C LEU A 98 5.69 -3.94 10.19
N GLU A 99 5.36 -4.76 11.19
CA GLU A 99 4.11 -4.65 11.96
C GLU A 99 3.82 -3.22 12.48
N PRO A 100 4.79 -2.45 13.03
CA PRO A 100 4.51 -1.08 13.47
C PRO A 100 4.06 -0.15 12.34
N LEU A 101 4.65 -0.30 11.14
CA LEU A 101 4.27 0.46 9.95
C LEU A 101 2.90 0.02 9.42
N VAL A 102 2.63 -1.27 9.43
CA VAL A 102 1.34 -1.85 9.01
C VAL A 102 0.23 -1.36 9.93
N GLU A 103 0.46 -1.35 11.24
CA GLU A 103 -0.51 -0.88 12.23
C GLU A 103 -0.83 0.59 12.03
N ILE A 104 0.18 1.45 11.92
CA ILE A 104 -0.07 2.89 11.76
C ILE A 104 -0.79 3.21 10.44
N THR A 105 -0.53 2.42 9.39
CA THR A 105 -1.20 2.55 8.10
C THR A 105 -2.68 2.15 8.21
N TYR A 106 -2.96 1.03 8.87
CA TYR A 106 -4.34 0.61 9.16
C TYR A 106 -5.11 1.64 9.97
N GLN A 107 -4.51 2.19 11.01
CA GLN A 107 -5.11 3.25 11.84
C GLN A 107 -5.42 4.49 10.97
N GLY A 108 -4.53 4.84 10.05
CA GLY A 108 -4.73 5.93 9.09
C GLY A 108 -5.93 5.75 8.16
N ASP A 109 -6.13 4.54 7.65
CA ASP A 109 -7.21 4.27 6.71
C ASP A 109 -8.59 4.08 7.41
N THR A 110 -8.60 3.39 8.56
CA THR A 110 -9.83 2.88 9.21
C THR A 110 -10.20 3.58 10.52
N HIS A 111 -9.23 3.93 11.39
CA HIS A 111 -9.46 4.47 12.74
C HIS A 111 -8.88 5.88 12.89
N ARG A 112 -9.49 6.81 12.17
CA ARG A 112 -8.95 8.16 11.89
C ARG A 112 -8.74 9.09 13.10
N ASN A 113 -9.05 8.63 14.31
CA ASN A 113 -9.00 9.38 15.56
C ASN A 113 -7.98 8.85 16.59
N SER A 114 -7.19 7.83 16.29
CA SER A 114 -6.21 7.28 17.24
C SER A 114 -5.04 8.24 17.54
N GLU A 115 -4.51 8.19 18.77
CA GLU A 115 -3.35 9.00 19.17
C GLU A 115 -2.10 8.68 18.33
N ALA A 116 -1.90 7.40 18.00
CA ALA A 116 -0.82 6.97 17.13
C ALA A 116 -0.90 7.65 15.76
N LEU A 117 -2.11 7.74 15.17
CA LEU A 117 -2.31 8.44 13.91
C LEU A 117 -2.05 9.94 14.03
N LYS A 118 -2.47 10.58 15.13
CA LYS A 118 -2.16 11.99 15.39
C LYS A 118 -0.65 12.22 15.39
N GLN A 119 0.11 11.38 16.08
CA GLN A 119 1.57 11.47 16.09
C GLN A 119 2.16 11.24 14.70
N SER A 120 1.70 10.21 13.98
CA SER A 120 2.17 9.91 12.61
C SER A 120 1.95 11.06 11.62
N ARG A 121 0.91 11.88 11.84
CA ARG A 121 0.64 13.10 11.05
C ARG A 121 1.56 14.27 11.40
N ILE A 122 2.24 14.23 12.54
CA ILE A 122 3.22 15.24 12.97
C ILE A 122 4.61 14.89 12.44
N ASP A 123 5.10 13.67 12.71
CA ASP A 123 6.50 13.28 12.43
C ASP A 123 6.67 11.83 11.94
N GLY A 124 5.61 11.20 11.44
CA GLY A 124 5.66 9.83 10.92
C GLY A 124 5.41 9.69 9.41
N PRO A 125 5.08 8.47 8.95
CA PRO A 125 4.81 8.19 7.54
C PRO A 125 3.75 9.09 6.90
N HIS A 126 2.69 9.46 7.63
CA HIS A 126 1.65 10.37 7.10
C HIS A 126 2.17 11.80 6.91
N ALA A 127 2.96 12.30 7.85
CA ALA A 127 3.63 13.60 7.73
C ALA A 127 4.58 13.61 6.53
N LYS A 128 5.36 12.54 6.35
CA LYS A 128 6.29 12.41 5.23
C LYS A 128 5.55 12.38 3.89
N LEU A 129 4.49 11.58 3.76
CA LEU A 129 3.69 11.53 2.53
C LEU A 129 3.08 12.89 2.19
N THR A 130 2.54 13.59 3.20
CA THR A 130 2.01 14.95 3.04
C THR A 130 3.08 15.90 2.49
N LYS A 131 4.27 15.91 3.09
CA LYS A 131 5.40 16.72 2.62
C LYS A 131 5.76 16.40 1.17
N LEU A 132 5.92 15.13 0.81
CA LEU A 132 6.27 14.73 -0.56
C LEU A 132 5.20 15.14 -1.59
N LYS A 133 3.91 15.04 -1.24
CA LYS A 133 2.81 15.52 -2.09
C LYS A 133 2.81 17.03 -2.32
N THR A 134 3.41 17.81 -1.41
CA THR A 134 3.58 19.27 -1.61
C THR A 134 4.81 19.61 -2.45
N GLU A 135 5.86 18.79 -2.39
CA GLU A 135 7.12 18.99 -3.11
C GLU A 135 7.06 18.49 -4.57
N TYR A 136 6.26 17.46 -4.83
CA TYR A 136 6.21 16.78 -6.13
C TYR A 136 4.78 16.68 -6.65
N THR A 137 4.57 17.10 -7.90
CA THR A 137 3.27 17.04 -8.59
C THR A 137 3.03 15.69 -9.28
N ASN A 138 4.09 14.97 -9.65
CA ASN A 138 4.01 13.67 -10.29
C ASN A 138 3.82 12.56 -9.25
N THR A 139 2.75 11.77 -9.38
CA THR A 139 2.43 10.69 -8.42
C THR A 139 3.50 9.60 -8.36
N THR A 140 4.08 9.22 -9.50
CA THR A 140 5.17 8.24 -9.56
C THR A 140 6.40 8.74 -8.81
N GLU A 141 6.73 10.03 -8.94
CA GLU A 141 7.84 10.62 -8.17
C GLU A 141 7.55 10.64 -6.66
N VAL A 142 6.33 11.00 -6.24
CA VAL A 142 5.91 10.90 -4.84
C VAL A 142 6.09 9.47 -4.31
N TYR A 143 5.68 8.47 -5.08
CA TYR A 143 5.85 7.06 -4.70
C TYR A 143 7.32 6.68 -4.56
N HIS A 144 8.17 6.97 -5.56
CA HIS A 144 9.59 6.64 -5.49
C HIS A 144 10.27 7.30 -4.28
N ARG A 145 9.96 8.58 -4.01
CA ARG A 145 10.49 9.29 -2.84
C ARG A 145 10.01 8.69 -1.53
N MET A 146 8.77 8.23 -1.49
CA MET A 146 8.21 7.59 -0.31
C MET A 146 8.85 6.20 -0.09
N VAL A 147 9.04 5.39 -1.13
CA VAL A 147 9.74 4.09 -1.05
C VAL A 147 11.17 4.25 -0.52
N LEU A 148 11.93 5.21 -1.04
CA LEU A 148 13.29 5.48 -0.55
C LEU A 148 13.29 5.85 0.94
N TRP A 149 12.31 6.65 1.37
CA TRP A 149 12.16 6.99 2.78
C TRP A 149 11.73 5.79 3.62
N LEU A 150 10.77 4.98 3.14
CA LEU A 150 10.28 3.78 3.83
C LEU A 150 11.40 2.79 4.10
N ARG A 151 12.24 2.48 3.11
CA ARG A 151 13.41 1.59 3.27
C ARG A 151 14.32 2.05 4.42
N SER A 152 14.60 3.36 4.51
CA SER A 152 15.39 3.92 5.60
C SER A 152 14.65 3.94 6.93
N TYR A 153 13.34 4.22 6.92
CA TYR A 153 12.51 4.29 8.11
C TYR A 153 12.36 2.94 8.78
N THR A 154 12.15 1.88 7.99
CA THR A 154 11.89 0.52 8.49
C THR A 154 13.13 -0.25 8.90
N THR A 155 14.34 0.28 8.63
CA THR A 155 15.59 -0.33 9.10
C THR A 155 15.71 -0.30 10.63
N ASN A 156 14.99 0.61 11.30
CA ASN A 156 15.03 0.80 12.76
C ASN A 156 13.71 0.40 13.46
N LEU A 157 12.84 -0.35 12.78
CA LEU A 157 11.59 -0.87 13.35
C LEU A 157 11.78 -2.26 13.97
#